data_AF-A0A1D7XRG2-F1
#
_entry.id   AF-A0A1D7XRG2-F1
#
_cell.length_a   1.000
_cell.length_b   1.000
_cell.length_c   1.000
_cell.angle_alpha   90.00
_cell.angle_beta   90.00
_cell.angle_gamma   90.00
#
_symmetry.space_group_name_H-M   'P 1'
#
loop_
_entity.id
_entity.type
_entity.pdbx_description
1 polymer ?
#
loop_
_entity_poly.entity_id
_entity_poly.type
_entity_poly.pdbx_seq_one_letter_code
_entity_poly.pdbx_strand_id
1 'polypeptide(L)'
;MHKYKNIAKGVLLFTLVVFLYAFSAKRNTDLPIAKTNIEFVGEDHLLISKNIVDKLLIQNQQAVECMPKDILDLNELESKISSHPMIEKAEVYLTVNGEVRVEVAQRKPLARVISEPSFYIDSRGEMMPLSPEHSARVILVYGDVDASNLEAVNELLQYIAQDDFLKLYVTEIIVNEEQQFSLAMRTYDFEVVVGTTKDLDKKMNNFKAFYQKAKKDKLLQTYKTVNLHFDRQVVCTKF
;
A
#
# COMPACT_ATOMS: atom_id res chain seq x y z
N MET A 1 -51.93 -50.41 -11.73
CA MET A 1 -52.11 -48.99 -11.36
C MET A 1 -50.95 -48.35 -10.60
N HIS A 2 -50.13 -49.08 -9.83
CA HIS A 2 -49.05 -48.48 -9.01
C HIS A 2 -47.91 -47.82 -9.83
N LYS A 3 -47.56 -48.40 -10.99
CA LYS A 3 -46.50 -47.87 -11.88
C LYS A 3 -46.82 -46.45 -12.40
N TYR A 4 -48.04 -46.23 -12.89
CA TYR A 4 -48.49 -44.92 -13.40
C TYR A 4 -48.61 -43.85 -12.30
N LYS A 5 -48.95 -44.25 -11.07
CA LYS A 5 -49.04 -43.33 -9.92
C LYS A 5 -47.66 -42.82 -9.48
N ASN A 6 -46.63 -43.65 -9.58
CA ASN A 6 -45.24 -43.25 -9.30
C ASN A 6 -44.66 -42.38 -10.42
N ILE A 7 -44.99 -42.67 -11.69
CA ILE A 7 -44.63 -41.83 -12.83
C ILE A 7 -45.29 -40.44 -12.71
N ALA A 8 -46.58 -40.37 -12.36
CA ALA A 8 -47.29 -39.11 -12.16
C ALA A 8 -46.69 -38.26 -11.02
N LYS A 9 -46.30 -38.89 -9.90
CA LYS A 9 -45.56 -38.21 -8.82
C LYS A 9 -44.21 -37.67 -9.29
N GLY A 10 -43.48 -38.42 -10.11
CA GLY A 10 -42.22 -37.98 -10.70
C GLY A 10 -42.38 -36.78 -11.63
N VAL A 11 -43.39 -36.80 -12.50
CA VAL A 11 -43.71 -35.68 -13.41
C VAL A 11 -44.08 -34.43 -12.61
N LEU A 12 -44.91 -34.56 -11.57
CA LEU A 12 -45.32 -33.44 -10.72
C LEU A 12 -44.14 -32.84 -9.94
N LEU A 13 -43.23 -33.68 -9.45
CA LEU A 13 -42.02 -33.23 -8.76
C LEU A 13 -41.08 -32.52 -9.73
N PHE A 14 -40.95 -33.02 -10.97
CA PHE A 14 -40.15 -32.39 -12.01
C PHE A 14 -40.71 -31.01 -12.40
N THR A 15 -42.01 -30.88 -12.63
CA THR A 15 -42.63 -29.57 -12.92
C THR A 15 -42.50 -28.60 -11.76
N LEU A 16 -42.61 -29.05 -10.51
CA LEU A 16 -42.37 -28.21 -9.34
C LEU A 16 -40.94 -27.67 -9.31
N VAL A 17 -39.94 -28.53 -9.56
CA VAL A 17 -38.53 -28.12 -9.57
C VAL A 17 -38.25 -27.11 -10.68
N VAL A 18 -38.77 -27.35 -11.89
CA VAL A 18 -38.62 -26.41 -13.03
C VAL A 18 -39.32 -25.08 -12.73
N PHE A 19 -40.51 -25.11 -12.12
CA PHE A 19 -41.23 -23.90 -11.72
C PHE A 19 -40.46 -23.11 -10.65
N LEU A 20 -39.95 -23.76 -9.62
CA LEU A 20 -39.16 -23.12 -8.57
C LEU A 20 -37.86 -22.52 -9.13
N TYR A 21 -37.19 -23.23 -10.05
CA TYR A 21 -36.01 -22.71 -10.74
C TYR A 21 -36.34 -21.47 -11.56
N ALA A 22 -37.38 -21.52 -12.40
CA ALA A 22 -37.80 -20.39 -13.23
C ALA A 22 -38.26 -19.19 -12.39
N PHE A 23 -39.00 -19.43 -11.31
CA PHE A 23 -39.44 -18.40 -10.37
C PHE A 23 -38.27 -17.77 -9.62
N SER A 24 -37.32 -18.58 -9.16
CA SER A 24 -36.09 -18.10 -8.50
C SER A 24 -35.22 -17.31 -9.46
N ALA A 25 -35.06 -17.77 -10.71
CA ALA A 25 -34.31 -17.07 -11.73
C ALA A 25 -34.92 -15.69 -12.00
N LYS A 26 -36.23 -15.62 -12.31
CA LYS A 26 -36.93 -14.35 -12.57
C LYS A 26 -36.84 -13.36 -11.40
N ARG A 27 -37.05 -13.85 -10.17
CA ARG A 27 -36.96 -13.01 -8.97
C ARG A 27 -35.53 -12.48 -8.72
N ASN A 28 -34.51 -13.22 -9.13
CA ASN A 28 -33.11 -12.79 -9.01
C ASN A 28 -32.71 -11.77 -10.09
N THR A 29 -33.28 -11.83 -11.29
CA THR A 29 -33.01 -10.85 -12.36
C THR A 29 -33.71 -9.50 -12.12
N ASP A 30 -34.91 -9.53 -11.53
CA ASP A 30 -35.71 -8.31 -11.26
C ASP A 30 -35.25 -7.52 -10.02
N LEU A 31 -34.18 -7.94 -9.33
CA LEU A 31 -33.57 -7.18 -8.23
C LEU A 31 -32.65 -6.09 -8.81
N PRO A 32 -33.05 -4.80 -8.80
CA PRO A 32 -32.17 -3.73 -9.24
C PRO A 32 -30.95 -3.63 -8.31
N ILE A 33 -29.84 -3.14 -8.85
CA ILE A 33 -28.66 -2.81 -8.03
C ILE A 33 -29.08 -1.72 -7.03
N ALA A 34 -29.19 -2.12 -5.76
CA ALA A 34 -29.83 -1.29 -4.75
C ALA A 34 -28.86 -0.27 -4.14
N LYS A 35 -27.56 -0.57 -4.13
CA LYS A 35 -26.54 0.28 -3.49
C LYS A 35 -25.12 -0.17 -3.83
N THR A 36 -24.21 0.78 -3.96
CA THR A 36 -22.76 0.56 -3.96
C THR A 36 -22.19 0.82 -2.56
N ASN A 37 -21.38 -0.10 -2.05
CA ASN A 37 -20.68 0.07 -0.77
C ASN A 37 -19.16 -0.04 -0.99
N ILE A 38 -18.44 1.00 -0.60
CA ILE A 38 -16.98 1.10 -0.74
C ILE A 38 -16.33 0.95 0.64
N GLU A 39 -15.52 -0.09 0.77
CA GLU A 39 -14.76 -0.43 1.97
C GLU A 39 -13.25 -0.38 1.67
N PHE A 40 -12.50 0.26 2.55
CA PHE A 40 -11.05 0.29 2.46
C PHE A 40 -10.48 -0.78 3.38
N VAL A 41 -9.64 -1.64 2.82
CA VAL A 41 -8.98 -2.73 3.55
C VAL A 41 -7.57 -2.26 3.93
N GLY A 42 -7.22 -2.32 5.22
CA GLY A 42 -5.88 -2.00 5.70
C GLY A 42 -5.85 -0.92 6.79
N GLU A 43 -4.91 0.02 6.66
CA GLU A 43 -4.65 1.06 7.67
C GLU A 43 -5.67 2.21 7.63
N ASP A 44 -5.94 2.79 8.80
CA ASP A 44 -6.99 3.80 9.00
C ASP A 44 -6.74 5.14 8.28
N HIS A 45 -5.52 5.37 7.79
CA HIS A 45 -5.15 6.61 7.09
C HIS A 45 -5.43 6.50 5.59
N LEU A 46 -6.56 7.05 5.17
CA LEU A 46 -6.98 7.07 3.77
C LEU A 46 -6.12 8.06 2.96
N LEU A 47 -5.36 7.52 2.00
CA LEU A 47 -4.64 8.28 0.99
C LEU A 47 -5.53 8.65 -0.21
N ILE A 48 -6.67 7.99 -0.34
CA ILE A 48 -7.67 8.24 -1.37
C ILE A 48 -9.04 8.34 -0.69
N SER A 49 -9.85 9.33 -1.06
CA SER A 49 -11.19 9.46 -0.52
C SER A 49 -12.18 8.49 -1.19
N LYS A 50 -13.24 8.12 -0.46
CA LYS A 50 -14.36 7.34 -1.02
C LYS A 50 -14.94 8.00 -2.28
N ASN A 51 -14.96 9.33 -2.32
CA ASN A 51 -15.44 10.11 -3.45
C ASN A 51 -14.60 9.91 -4.72
N ILE A 52 -13.29 9.70 -4.61
CA ILE A 52 -12.44 9.41 -5.78
C ILE A 52 -12.79 8.04 -6.35
N VAL A 53 -12.91 7.03 -5.49
CA VAL A 53 -13.32 5.68 -5.90
C VAL A 53 -14.73 5.69 -6.51
N ASP A 54 -15.66 6.41 -5.88
CA ASP A 54 -17.02 6.58 -6.38
C ASP A 54 -17.06 7.26 -7.76
N LYS A 55 -16.25 8.30 -7.98
CA LYS A 55 -16.09 8.92 -9.30
C LYS A 55 -15.52 7.97 -10.35
N LEU A 56 -14.56 7.11 -9.97
CA LEU A 56 -14.01 6.09 -10.87
C LEU A 56 -15.08 5.06 -11.27
N LEU A 57 -16.03 4.76 -10.38
CA LEU A 57 -17.18 3.92 -10.67
C LEU A 57 -18.19 4.62 -11.60
N ILE A 58 -18.51 5.89 -11.34
CA ILE A 58 -19.53 6.66 -12.09
C ILE A 58 -19.06 7.05 -13.50
N GLN A 59 -17.77 7.37 -13.69
CA GLN A 59 -17.25 7.78 -15.00
C GLN A 59 -17.31 6.66 -16.05
N ASN A 60 -17.43 5.40 -15.64
CA ASN A 60 -17.46 4.23 -16.53
C ASN A 60 -18.87 3.92 -17.09
N GLN A 61 -19.57 4.95 -17.57
CA GLN A 61 -20.75 4.88 -18.45
C GLN A 61 -22.13 4.62 -17.80
N GLN A 62 -22.64 5.62 -17.07
CA GLN A 62 -23.96 5.68 -16.41
C GLN A 62 -23.93 5.17 -14.98
N ALA A 63 -24.72 5.79 -14.12
CA ALA A 63 -24.79 5.48 -12.71
C ALA A 63 -24.89 3.96 -12.52
N VAL A 64 -24.00 3.38 -11.71
CA VAL A 64 -24.12 1.99 -11.23
C VAL A 64 -25.53 1.76 -10.63
N GLU A 65 -26.17 2.84 -10.18
CA GLU A 65 -27.58 2.93 -9.86
C GLU A 65 -28.46 2.76 -11.12
N CYS A 66 -29.25 1.69 -11.15
CA CYS A 66 -30.26 1.36 -12.17
C CYS A 66 -29.79 0.58 -13.41
N MET A 67 -28.59 -0.02 -13.44
CA MET A 67 -28.24 -0.98 -14.50
C MET A 67 -28.82 -2.38 -14.21
N PRO A 68 -29.30 -3.10 -15.24
CA PRO A 68 -29.54 -4.53 -15.14
C PRO A 68 -28.25 -5.27 -14.78
N LYS A 69 -28.35 -6.23 -13.87
CA LYS A 69 -27.23 -7.08 -13.40
C LYS A 69 -26.44 -7.73 -14.55
N ASP A 70 -27.09 -7.99 -15.67
CA ASP A 70 -26.53 -8.65 -16.84
C ASP A 70 -25.61 -7.75 -17.70
N ILE A 71 -25.57 -6.44 -17.44
CA ILE A 71 -24.77 -5.46 -18.21
C ILE A 71 -23.55 -4.96 -17.41
N LEU A 72 -23.51 -5.23 -16.10
CA LEU A 72 -22.44 -4.77 -15.22
C LEU A 72 -21.18 -5.64 -15.37
N ASP A 73 -20.17 -5.13 -16.06
CA ASP A 73 -18.85 -5.76 -16.11
C ASP A 73 -18.04 -5.42 -14.85
N LEU A 74 -18.06 -6.34 -13.88
CA LEU A 74 -17.31 -6.21 -12.62
C LEU A 74 -15.79 -6.17 -12.85
N ASN A 75 -15.29 -6.89 -13.87
CA ASN A 75 -13.86 -6.94 -14.17
C ASN A 75 -13.38 -5.59 -14.74
N GLU A 76 -14.21 -4.95 -15.58
CA GLU A 76 -13.91 -3.61 -16.10
C GLU A 76 -13.85 -2.58 -14.98
N LEU A 77 -14.82 -2.62 -14.04
CA LEU A 77 -14.81 -1.76 -12.86
C LEU A 77 -13.58 -1.99 -11.98
N GLU A 78 -13.25 -3.25 -11.71
CA GLU A 78 -12.08 -3.61 -10.91
C GLU A 78 -10.78 -3.12 -11.54
N SER A 79 -10.60 -3.38 -12.84
CA SER A 79 -9.43 -2.93 -13.61
C SER A 79 -9.31 -1.41 -13.61
N LYS A 80 -10.44 -0.70 -13.73
CA LYS A 80 -10.44 0.77 -13.72
C LYS A 80 -10.07 1.32 -12.35
N ILE A 81 -10.62 0.79 -11.27
CA ILE A 81 -10.26 1.22 -9.92
C ILE A 81 -8.78 0.93 -9.66
N SER A 82 -8.32 -0.28 -10.01
CA SER A 82 -6.92 -0.70 -9.86
C SER A 82 -5.94 0.11 -10.71
N SER A 83 -6.42 0.79 -11.77
CA SER A 83 -5.58 1.69 -12.59
C SER A 83 -5.17 2.97 -11.84
N HIS A 84 -5.81 3.30 -10.72
CA HIS A 84 -5.44 4.46 -9.93
C HIS A 84 -4.06 4.25 -9.27
N PRO A 85 -3.09 5.18 -9.41
CA PRO A 85 -1.69 4.95 -9.05
C PRO A 85 -1.40 4.72 -7.56
N MET A 86 -2.40 4.94 -6.70
CA MET A 86 -2.34 4.78 -5.24
C MET A 86 -3.12 3.55 -4.75
N ILE A 87 -3.80 2.84 -5.66
CA ILE A 87 -4.52 1.60 -5.36
C ILE A 87 -3.58 0.44 -5.65
N GLU A 88 -3.40 -0.44 -4.67
CA GLU A 88 -2.60 -1.65 -4.82
C GLU A 88 -3.45 -2.76 -5.43
N LYS A 89 -4.68 -2.89 -4.94
CA LYS A 89 -5.66 -3.89 -5.39
C LYS A 89 -7.06 -3.35 -5.16
N ALA A 90 -7.96 -3.63 -6.10
CA ALA A 90 -9.40 -3.50 -5.88
C ALA A 90 -10.05 -4.86 -6.09
N GLU A 91 -11.13 -5.13 -5.37
CA GLU A 91 -12.02 -6.27 -5.60
C GLU A 91 -13.45 -5.76 -5.72
N VAL A 92 -14.11 -6.09 -6.82
CA VAL A 92 -15.49 -5.65 -7.07
C VAL A 92 -16.40 -6.86 -7.23
N TYR A 93 -17.40 -6.99 -6.37
CA TYR A 93 -18.30 -8.13 -6.40
C TYR A 93 -19.75 -7.77 -6.04
N LEU A 94 -20.69 -8.57 -6.54
CA LEU A 94 -22.11 -8.41 -6.25
C LEU A 94 -22.54 -9.37 -5.14
N THR A 95 -23.22 -8.85 -4.14
CA THR A 95 -23.80 -9.65 -3.05
C THR A 95 -25.10 -10.34 -3.48
N VAL A 96 -25.52 -11.36 -2.72
CA VAL A 96 -26.79 -12.06 -2.91
C VAL A 96 -28.00 -11.13 -2.82
N ASN A 97 -27.86 -10.02 -2.08
CA ASN A 97 -28.92 -9.03 -1.90
C ASN A 97 -28.97 -7.96 -3.02
N GLY A 98 -28.09 -8.04 -4.03
CA GLY A 98 -28.05 -7.09 -5.14
C GLY A 98 -27.26 -5.80 -4.84
N GLU A 99 -26.42 -5.79 -3.80
CA GLU A 99 -25.49 -4.67 -3.52
C GLU A 99 -24.14 -4.92 -4.20
N VAL A 100 -23.56 -3.90 -4.83
CA VAL A 100 -22.18 -3.92 -5.35
C VAL A 100 -21.24 -3.52 -4.22
N ARG A 101 -20.29 -4.40 -3.87
CA ARG A 101 -19.23 -4.12 -2.91
C ARG A 101 -17.92 -3.92 -3.62
N VAL A 102 -17.20 -2.91 -3.17
CA VAL A 102 -15.87 -2.55 -3.65
C VAL A 102 -14.94 -2.54 -2.46
N GLU A 103 -14.00 -3.47 -2.43
CA GLU A 103 -12.93 -3.51 -1.45
C GLU A 103 -11.66 -2.93 -2.08
N VAL A 104 -11.10 -1.90 -1.46
CA VAL A 104 -9.93 -1.18 -1.99
C VAL A 104 -8.77 -1.32 -1.01
N ALA A 105 -7.68 -1.95 -1.46
CA ALA A 105 -6.39 -1.95 -0.78
C ALA A 105 -5.52 -0.83 -1.34
N GLN A 106 -5.06 0.06 -0.47
CA GLN A 106 -4.21 1.19 -0.83
C GLN A 106 -2.73 0.80 -0.77
N ARG A 107 -1.92 1.35 -1.67
CA ARG A 107 -0.47 1.23 -1.62
C ARG A 107 0.08 1.86 -0.34
N LYS A 108 1.09 1.23 0.26
CA LYS A 108 1.70 1.70 1.51
C LYS A 108 2.98 2.49 1.22
N PRO A 109 3.01 3.81 1.47
CA PRO A 109 4.22 4.60 1.32
C PRO A 109 5.24 4.23 2.41
N LEU A 110 6.49 4.02 2.04
CA LEU A 110 7.62 3.84 2.97
C LEU A 110 8.45 5.11 3.13
N ALA A 111 8.57 5.89 2.06
CA ALA A 111 9.34 7.12 2.05
C ALA A 111 8.74 8.17 1.12
N ARG A 112 9.05 9.43 1.36
CA ARG A 112 8.74 10.57 0.50
C ARG A 112 10.03 11.18 -0.02
N VAL A 113 10.20 11.19 -1.33
CA VAL A 113 11.31 11.89 -1.99
C VAL A 113 10.90 13.35 -2.15
N ILE A 114 11.75 14.24 -1.64
CA ILE A 114 11.57 15.68 -1.73
C ILE A 114 12.31 16.17 -2.97
N SER A 115 11.56 16.25 -4.06
CA SER A 115 11.97 16.72 -5.38
C SER A 115 10.87 17.59 -6.00
N GLU A 116 11.11 18.11 -7.20
CA GLU A 116 10.12 18.84 -8.00
C GLU A 116 9.81 18.05 -9.29
N PRO A 117 8.71 17.27 -9.34
CA PRO A 117 7.68 17.07 -8.31
C PRO A 117 8.10 16.07 -7.22
N SER A 118 7.50 16.19 -6.04
CA SER A 118 7.70 15.24 -4.92
C SER A 118 6.83 14.00 -5.11
N PHE A 119 7.31 12.85 -4.63
CA PHE A 119 6.59 11.57 -4.74
C PHE A 119 6.89 10.66 -3.55
N TYR A 120 6.07 9.62 -3.38
CA TYR A 120 6.31 8.54 -2.43
C TYR A 120 7.00 7.35 -3.11
N ILE A 121 7.79 6.61 -2.35
CA ILE A 121 8.23 5.26 -2.67
C ILE A 121 7.39 4.31 -1.80
N ASP A 122 6.72 3.35 -2.42
CA ASP A 122 5.87 2.39 -1.70
C ASP A 122 6.66 1.19 -1.13
N SER A 123 5.95 0.27 -0.47
CA SER A 123 6.53 -0.95 0.09
C SER A 123 7.12 -1.93 -0.92
N ARG A 124 6.84 -1.75 -2.21
CA ARG A 124 7.40 -2.55 -3.31
C ARG A 124 8.58 -1.84 -3.98
N GLY A 125 8.92 -0.62 -3.53
CA GLY A 125 9.98 0.20 -4.13
C GLY A 125 9.53 0.98 -5.37
N GLU A 126 8.24 1.01 -5.66
CA GLU A 126 7.70 1.69 -6.82
C GLU A 126 7.30 3.13 -6.48
N MET A 127 7.43 4.02 -7.46
CA MET A 127 6.99 5.42 -7.32
C MET A 127 5.47 5.51 -7.20
N MET A 128 5.00 6.42 -6.35
CA MET A 128 3.59 6.70 -6.09
C MET A 128 3.40 8.22 -5.95
N PRO A 129 2.35 8.81 -6.53
CA PRO A 129 2.10 10.25 -6.39
C PRO A 129 1.73 10.62 -4.95
N LEU A 130 1.85 11.92 -4.63
CA LEU A 130 1.35 12.43 -3.36
C LEU A 130 -0.19 12.36 -3.31
N SER A 131 -0.72 12.02 -2.13
CA SER A 131 -2.14 12.10 -1.86
C SER A 131 -2.59 13.56 -1.78
N PRO A 132 -3.70 13.94 -2.42
CA PRO A 132 -4.35 15.22 -2.16
C PRO A 132 -5.12 15.25 -0.83
N GLU A 133 -5.42 14.10 -0.25
CA GLU A 133 -6.26 13.96 0.95
C GLU A 133 -5.42 13.96 2.24
N HIS A 134 -4.29 13.25 2.25
CA HIS A 134 -3.50 13.05 3.46
C HIS A 134 -2.00 12.86 3.21
N SER A 135 -1.16 13.59 3.97
CA SER A 135 0.30 13.37 3.95
C SER A 135 0.68 12.20 4.85
N ALA A 136 1.25 11.14 4.27
CA ALA A 136 1.74 10.00 5.04
C ALA A 136 2.93 10.38 5.93
N ARG A 137 3.01 9.76 7.11
CA ARG A 137 4.14 9.93 8.05
C ARG A 137 5.20 8.88 7.74
N VAL A 138 6.10 9.22 6.82
CA VAL A 138 7.11 8.32 6.26
C VAL A 138 8.50 8.95 6.31
N ILE A 139 9.54 8.16 6.05
CA ILE A 139 10.93 8.65 5.98
C ILE A 139 11.04 9.68 4.84
N LEU A 140 11.76 10.76 5.08
CA LEU A 140 12.00 11.78 4.05
C LEU A 140 13.34 11.50 3.35
N VAL A 141 13.36 11.54 2.03
CA VAL A 141 14.57 11.36 1.21
C VAL A 141 14.88 12.68 0.52
N TYR A 142 16.11 13.16 0.70
CA TYR A 142 16.59 14.44 0.18
C TYR A 142 17.87 14.28 -0.62
N GLY A 143 18.16 15.30 -1.44
CA GLY A 143 19.41 15.42 -2.16
C GLY A 143 19.31 14.93 -3.60
N ASP A 144 20.40 14.38 -4.12
CA ASP A 144 20.53 14.01 -5.53
C ASP A 144 19.92 12.63 -5.80
N VAL A 145 18.57 12.57 -5.88
CA VAL A 145 17.81 11.34 -6.17
C VAL A 145 17.32 11.34 -7.62
N ASP A 146 17.70 10.32 -8.38
CA ASP A 146 17.32 10.14 -9.77
C ASP A 146 16.97 8.67 -10.08
N ALA A 147 16.69 8.37 -11.35
CA ALA A 147 16.35 7.01 -11.76
C ALA A 147 17.51 6.01 -11.61
N SER A 148 18.76 6.49 -11.58
CA SER A 148 19.96 5.64 -11.50
C SER A 148 20.25 5.15 -10.08
N ASN A 149 19.85 5.91 -9.07
CA ASN A 149 20.09 5.57 -7.66
C ASN A 149 18.85 5.10 -6.89
N LEU A 150 17.67 5.13 -7.51
CA LEU A 150 16.41 4.73 -6.90
C LEU A 150 16.45 3.29 -6.35
N GLU A 151 17.17 2.38 -7.01
CA GLU A 151 17.35 1.01 -6.56
C GLU A 151 18.14 0.95 -5.23
N ALA A 152 19.23 1.70 -5.11
CA ALA A 152 20.03 1.77 -3.88
C ALA A 152 19.26 2.46 -2.74
N VAL A 153 18.49 3.51 -3.05
CA VAL A 153 17.57 4.15 -2.08
C VAL A 153 16.56 3.12 -1.57
N ASN A 154 15.97 2.33 -2.46
CA ASN A 154 15.00 1.30 -2.11
C ASN A 154 15.64 0.17 -1.27
N GLU A 155 16.85 -0.28 -1.61
CA GLU A 155 17.59 -1.27 -0.82
C GLU A 155 17.79 -0.79 0.64
N LEU A 156 18.24 0.45 0.81
CA LEU A 156 18.42 1.06 2.13
C LEU A 156 17.08 1.22 2.88
N LEU A 157 16.02 1.66 2.18
CA LEU A 157 14.69 1.82 2.76
C LEU A 157 14.11 0.49 3.24
N GLN A 158 14.22 -0.57 2.44
CA GLN A 158 13.76 -1.90 2.82
C GLN A 158 14.54 -2.42 4.03
N TYR A 159 15.86 -2.22 4.05
CA TYR A 159 16.68 -2.57 5.20
C TYR A 159 16.20 -1.86 6.47
N ILE A 160 15.96 -0.54 6.39
CA ILE A 160 15.45 0.25 7.52
C ILE A 160 14.06 -0.24 7.95
N ALA A 161 13.18 -0.54 7.00
CA ALA A 161 11.80 -0.95 7.28
C ALA A 161 11.71 -2.33 7.96
N GLN A 162 12.69 -3.21 7.72
CA GLN A 162 12.79 -4.55 8.34
C GLN A 162 13.46 -4.52 9.72
N ASP A 163 14.10 -3.41 10.10
CA ASP A 163 14.87 -3.29 11.33
C ASP A 163 14.15 -2.41 12.36
N ASP A 164 13.67 -3.00 13.46
CA ASP A 164 12.88 -2.29 14.47
C ASP A 164 13.59 -1.07 15.07
N PHE A 165 14.92 -1.13 15.21
CA PHE A 165 15.69 0.00 15.72
C PHE A 165 15.75 1.12 14.68
N LEU A 166 16.13 0.80 13.44
CA LEU A 166 16.24 1.83 12.40
C LEU A 166 14.88 2.42 12.06
N LYS A 167 13.83 1.60 11.91
CA LYS A 167 12.46 2.05 11.66
C LYS A 167 11.96 3.04 12.71
N LEU A 168 12.34 2.87 13.97
CA LEU A 168 11.92 3.75 15.06
C LEU A 168 12.70 5.07 15.09
N TYR A 169 14.00 5.01 14.81
CA TYR A 169 14.91 6.12 15.05
C TYR A 169 15.32 6.90 13.80
N VAL A 170 15.32 6.32 12.60
CA VAL A 170 15.65 7.03 11.36
C VAL A 170 14.46 7.89 10.94
N THR A 171 14.74 9.15 10.57
CA THR A 171 13.73 10.10 10.09
C THR A 171 13.96 10.50 8.65
N GLU A 172 15.22 10.62 8.24
CA GLU A 172 15.59 11.13 6.92
C GLU A 172 16.74 10.31 6.33
N ILE A 173 16.75 10.21 5.01
CA ILE A 173 17.86 9.73 4.19
C ILE A 173 18.32 10.89 3.33
N ILE A 174 19.61 11.19 3.37
CA ILE A 174 20.23 12.27 2.62
C ILE A 174 21.17 11.61 1.60
N VAL A 175 21.01 11.97 0.33
CA VAL A 175 21.87 11.52 -0.78
C VAL A 175 22.72 12.69 -1.25
N ASN A 176 24.04 12.56 -1.17
CA ASN A 176 24.94 13.61 -1.66
C ASN A 176 25.28 13.44 -3.16
N GLU A 177 25.98 14.42 -3.73
CA GLU A 177 26.40 14.42 -5.15
C GLU A 177 27.32 13.22 -5.52
N GLU A 178 27.98 12.60 -4.53
CA GLU A 178 28.81 11.40 -4.70
C GLU A 178 28.02 10.09 -4.51
N GLN A 179 26.69 10.16 -4.50
CA GLN A 179 25.80 9.01 -4.37
C GLN A 179 26.02 8.23 -3.06
N GLN A 180 26.42 8.94 -2.00
CA GLN A 180 26.58 8.42 -0.66
C GLN A 180 25.35 8.75 0.20
N PHE A 181 24.96 7.78 1.02
CA PHE A 181 23.84 7.88 1.92
C PHE A 181 24.26 8.33 3.31
N SER A 182 23.46 9.21 3.88
CA SER A 182 23.49 9.59 5.29
C SER A 182 22.08 9.45 5.89
N LEU A 183 22.01 9.18 7.19
CA LEU A 183 20.76 9.07 7.94
C LEU A 183 20.67 10.17 9.00
N ALA A 184 19.51 10.81 9.10
CA ALA A 184 19.16 11.65 10.24
C ALA A 184 18.36 10.85 11.27
N MET A 185 18.59 11.16 12.55
CA MET A 185 18.04 10.41 13.69
C MET A 185 17.03 11.26 14.47
N ARG A 186 15.94 10.64 14.94
CA ARG A 186 14.84 11.30 15.66
C ARG A 186 15.24 11.97 16.98
N THR A 187 16.18 11.37 17.71
CA THR A 187 16.45 11.73 19.12
C THR A 187 17.70 12.58 19.29
N TYR A 188 18.59 12.60 18.30
CA TYR A 188 19.89 13.25 18.41
C TYR A 188 20.26 13.90 17.10
N ASP A 189 20.92 15.05 17.17
CA ASP A 189 21.26 15.89 16.02
C ASP A 189 22.51 15.42 15.26
N PHE A 190 23.00 14.20 15.51
CA PHE A 190 24.12 13.67 14.75
C PHE A 190 23.66 13.01 13.46
N GLU A 191 24.42 13.24 12.40
CA GLU A 191 24.25 12.59 11.11
C GLU A 191 25.01 11.26 11.08
N VAL A 192 24.38 10.20 10.60
CA VAL A 192 25.03 8.89 10.41
C VAL A 192 25.43 8.73 8.96
N VAL A 193 26.72 8.85 8.65
CA VAL A 193 27.23 8.69 7.29
C VAL A 193 27.39 7.20 6.99
N VAL A 194 26.55 6.66 6.11
CA VAL A 194 26.52 5.24 5.73
C VAL A 194 27.49 4.97 4.56
N GLY A 195 27.60 5.92 3.65
CA GLY A 195 28.28 5.72 2.37
C GLY A 195 27.40 4.94 1.40
N THR A 196 27.92 3.89 0.77
CA THR A 196 27.17 3.02 -0.15
C THR A 196 26.31 1.97 0.58
N THR A 197 25.38 1.32 -0.13
CA THR A 197 24.59 0.18 0.37
C THR A 197 25.38 -1.13 0.50
N LYS A 198 26.68 -1.12 0.17
CA LYS A 198 27.55 -2.28 0.38
C LYS A 198 27.75 -2.55 1.87
N ASP A 199 27.63 -3.82 2.26
CA ASP A 199 27.85 -4.31 3.63
C ASP A 199 26.95 -3.64 4.69
N LEU A 200 25.69 -3.31 4.33
CA LEU A 200 24.72 -2.65 5.21
C LEU A 200 24.57 -3.35 6.56
N ASP A 201 24.45 -4.68 6.59
CA ASP A 201 24.37 -5.47 7.83
C ASP A 201 25.48 -5.11 8.82
N LYS A 202 26.72 -5.13 8.32
CA LYS A 202 27.91 -4.87 9.13
C LYS A 202 27.94 -3.43 9.61
N LYS A 203 27.65 -2.46 8.72
CA LYS A 203 27.61 -1.03 9.05
C LYS A 203 26.55 -0.73 10.11
N MET A 204 25.34 -1.26 9.94
CA MET A 204 24.22 -1.02 10.86
C MET A 204 24.44 -1.72 12.21
N ASN A 205 25.05 -2.90 12.23
CA ASN A 205 25.44 -3.55 13.48
C ASN A 205 26.52 -2.76 14.24
N ASN A 206 27.54 -2.25 13.54
CA ASN A 206 28.55 -1.37 14.13
C ASN A 206 27.90 -0.10 14.70
N PHE A 207 26.96 0.49 13.97
CA PHE A 207 26.22 1.66 14.43
C PHE A 207 25.42 1.38 15.70
N LYS A 208 24.68 0.26 15.78
CA LYS A 208 23.94 -0.12 16.98
C LYS A 208 24.86 -0.36 18.17
N ALA A 209 25.99 -1.02 17.98
CA ALA A 209 26.99 -1.22 19.02
C ALA A 209 27.55 0.11 19.54
N PHE A 210 27.90 1.03 18.62
CA PHE A 210 28.28 2.40 18.96
C PHE A 210 27.17 3.11 19.74
N TYR A 211 25.94 3.08 19.23
CA TYR A 211 24.80 3.77 19.84
C TYR A 211 24.56 3.29 21.28
N GLN A 212 24.58 1.97 21.52
CA GLN A 212 24.44 1.40 22.87
C GLN A 212 25.56 1.87 23.81
N LYS A 213 26.82 1.84 23.34
CA LYS A 213 27.98 2.27 24.13
C LYS A 213 27.95 3.77 24.44
N ALA A 214 27.77 4.60 23.41
CA ALA A 214 27.71 6.06 23.55
C ALA A 214 26.49 6.51 24.38
N LYS A 215 25.36 5.79 24.30
CA LYS A 215 24.19 6.03 25.17
C LYS A 215 24.53 5.78 26.64
N LYS A 216 25.18 4.64 26.93
CA LYS A 216 25.61 4.30 28.31
C LYS A 216 26.59 5.33 28.87
N ASP A 217 27.49 5.81 28.03
CA ASP A 217 28.51 6.79 28.42
C ASP A 217 27.99 8.25 28.35
N LYS A 218 26.72 8.47 27.97
CA LYS A 218 26.07 9.79 27.80
C LYS A 218 26.79 10.71 26.81
N LEU A 219 27.37 10.15 25.75
CA LEU A 219 28.16 10.87 24.75
C LEU A 219 27.39 11.23 23.47
N LEU A 220 26.17 10.72 23.28
CA LEU A 220 25.43 10.87 22.02
C LEU A 220 25.20 12.32 21.59
N GLN A 221 24.98 13.24 22.53
CA GLN A 221 24.79 14.68 22.24
C GLN A 221 26.09 15.42 21.89
N THR A 222 27.25 14.78 22.06
CA THR A 222 28.55 15.42 21.80
C THR A 222 28.99 15.30 20.35
N TYR A 223 28.39 14.37 19.61
CA TYR A 223 28.78 14.07 18.25
C TYR A 223 27.96 14.87 17.26
N LYS A 224 28.61 15.34 16.20
CA LYS A 224 28.00 15.94 15.01
C LYS A 224 27.79 14.91 13.92
N THR A 225 28.78 14.04 13.70
CA THR A 225 28.68 12.96 12.70
C THR A 225 29.19 11.64 13.24
N VAL A 226 28.60 10.55 12.76
CA VAL A 226 28.98 9.16 13.03
C VAL A 226 29.20 8.48 11.68
N ASN A 227 30.46 8.31 11.31
CA ASN A 227 30.83 7.79 9.99
C ASN A 227 31.09 6.28 10.04
N LEU A 228 30.30 5.54 9.26
CA LEU A 228 30.31 4.07 9.12
C LEU A 228 31.03 3.60 7.85
N HIS A 229 31.63 4.50 7.07
CA HIS A 229 32.33 4.18 5.82
C HIS A 229 33.55 3.28 6.05
N PHE A 230 34.12 3.29 7.26
CA PHE A 230 35.30 2.50 7.59
C PHE A 230 34.94 1.10 8.12
N ASP A 231 35.56 0.09 7.53
CA ASP A 231 35.24 -1.32 7.77
C ASP A 231 35.38 -1.82 9.21
N ARG A 232 36.27 -1.21 10.01
CA ARG A 232 36.63 -1.71 11.35
C ARG A 232 36.50 -0.66 12.45
N GLN A 233 35.99 0.51 12.13
CA GLN A 233 35.90 1.61 13.09
C GLN A 233 34.73 2.52 12.76
N VAL A 234 34.15 3.09 13.81
CA VAL A 234 33.17 4.16 13.71
C VAL A 234 33.90 5.46 14.03
N VAL A 235 34.00 6.36 13.05
CA VAL A 235 34.71 7.63 13.22
C VAL A 235 33.69 8.72 13.53
N CYS A 236 33.86 9.39 14.66
CA CYS A 236 32.93 10.44 15.08
C CYS A 236 33.61 11.81 15.04
N THR A 237 32.88 12.82 14.59
CA THR A 237 33.27 14.22 14.77
C THR A 237 32.40 14.85 15.86
N LYS A 238 32.96 15.82 16.58
CA LYS A 238 32.24 16.57 17.62
C LYS A 238 31.91 17.97 17.11
N PHE A 239 30.92 18.60 17.74
CA PHE A 239 30.70 20.04 17.60
C PHE A 239 31.87 20.85 18.15
#